data_AF-A0A2G9NNW9-F1
#
_entry.id   AF-A0A2G9NNW9-F1
#
_cell.length_a   1.000
_cell.length_b   1.000
_cell.length_c   1.000
_cell.angle_alpha   90.00
_cell.angle_beta   90.00
_cell.angle_gamma   90.00
#
_symmetry.space_group_name_H-M   'P 1'
#
loop_
_entity.id
_entity.type
_entity.pdbx_description
1 polymer ?
#
loop_
_entity_poly.entity_id
_entity_poly.type
_entity_poly.pdbx_seq_one_letter_code
_entity_poly.pdbx_strand_id
1 'polypeptide(L)'
;MSSLRQGISMRLELSQHLPSMVCQTLLEVPDGALEEMLEQALTEIKIHKSKNSKGNKGNFFDTYGFFNICKRFTGKVNTQPLYSVNLNGDIELTSLRDFSGVHKALSNYHVPEGENSRTKEQNFSLKFLESLDWRVKKQKDMVTKVIEKQRLAIESQDPNKLTDITYASLGKDLGVHETTANRLAKGLVINLNDIEMPLSDFIISEGSGLVQLQLKKYILEKARELEVYSLDKLPLSDQRLTKEYNAIYGTNIARRTFTKARINLKSSNSLRIGIQKPRDIEDIE
;
A
#
# COMPACT_ATOMS: atom_id res chain seq x y z
N MET A 1 -33.77 -28.91 -0.80
CA MET A 1 -33.74 -27.91 0.28
C MET A 1 -32.39 -27.82 1.03
N SER A 2 -31.37 -28.64 0.74
CA SER A 2 -30.07 -28.60 1.43
C SER A 2 -29.05 -27.59 0.86
N SER A 3 -29.10 -27.29 -0.45
CA SER A 3 -28.15 -26.38 -1.11
C SER A 3 -28.29 -24.90 -0.70
N LEU A 4 -29.51 -24.46 -0.39
CA LEU A 4 -29.79 -23.10 0.10
C LEU A 4 -29.26 -22.85 1.52
N ARG A 5 -29.24 -23.88 2.38
CA ARG A 5 -28.69 -23.76 3.74
C ARG A 5 -27.16 -23.72 3.75
N GLN A 6 -26.50 -24.46 2.86
CA GLN A 6 -25.04 -24.38 2.70
C GLN A 6 -24.60 -23.00 2.19
N GLY A 7 -25.33 -22.41 1.23
CA GLY A 7 -25.02 -21.06 0.72
C GLY A 7 -25.20 -19.94 1.75
N ILE A 8 -26.16 -20.07 2.66
CA ILE A 8 -26.40 -19.10 3.74
C ILE A 8 -25.41 -19.29 4.90
N SER A 9 -25.07 -20.54 5.25
CA SER A 9 -24.07 -20.84 6.29
C SER A 9 -22.67 -20.39 5.89
N MET A 10 -22.25 -20.62 4.63
CA MET A 10 -21.00 -20.08 4.11
C MET A 10 -20.98 -18.54 4.09
N ARG A 11 -22.10 -17.89 3.75
CA ARG A 11 -22.18 -16.42 3.79
C ARG A 11 -22.11 -15.87 5.21
N LEU A 12 -22.65 -16.59 6.20
CA LEU A 12 -22.59 -16.19 7.62
C LEU A 12 -21.21 -16.43 8.23
N GLU A 13 -20.57 -17.56 7.93
CA GLU A 13 -19.19 -17.84 8.36
C GLU A 13 -18.19 -16.86 7.72
N LEU A 14 -18.42 -16.48 6.45
CA LEU A 14 -17.64 -15.44 5.79
C LEU A 14 -17.96 -14.04 6.34
N SER A 15 -19.20 -13.75 6.74
CA SER A 15 -19.59 -12.41 7.23
C SER A 15 -19.14 -12.11 8.65
N GLN A 16 -18.76 -13.11 9.45
CA GLN A 16 -18.24 -12.89 10.82
C GLN A 16 -16.79 -12.38 10.82
N HIS A 17 -16.07 -12.50 9.69
CA HIS A 17 -14.66 -12.11 9.58
C HIS A 17 -14.33 -11.23 8.35
N LEU A 18 -15.30 -10.98 7.45
CA LEU A 18 -15.10 -10.06 6.33
C LEU A 18 -15.29 -8.60 6.80
N PRO A 19 -14.35 -7.70 6.47
CA PRO A 19 -14.61 -6.28 6.56
C PRO A 19 -15.86 -5.97 5.71
N SER A 20 -16.79 -5.17 6.25
CA SER A 20 -17.94 -4.62 5.51
C SER A 20 -17.48 -4.12 4.13
N MET A 21 -18.34 -4.17 3.10
CA MET A 21 -18.06 -3.60 1.76
C MET A 21 -17.46 -2.19 1.85
N VAL A 22 -17.79 -1.45 2.91
CA VAL A 22 -17.28 -0.10 3.16
C VAL A 22 -15.94 -0.09 3.91
N CYS A 23 -15.68 -1.05 4.81
CA CYS A 23 -14.32 -1.29 5.31
C CYS A 23 -13.35 -1.56 4.15
N GLN A 24 -13.79 -2.24 3.09
CA GLN A 24 -12.94 -2.58 1.96
C GLN A 24 -12.45 -1.34 1.19
N THR A 25 -13.27 -0.31 1.03
CA THR A 25 -12.86 0.95 0.39
C THR A 25 -11.96 1.79 1.29
N LEU A 26 -12.13 1.71 2.61
CA LEU A 26 -11.24 2.35 3.57
C LEU A 26 -9.81 1.82 3.45
N LEU A 27 -9.62 0.54 3.07
CA LEU A 27 -8.28 -0.05 2.84
C LEU A 27 -7.52 0.65 1.71
N GLU A 28 -8.23 1.19 0.72
CA GLU A 28 -7.64 1.81 -0.46
C GLU A 28 -7.38 3.32 -0.29
N VAL A 29 -7.78 3.93 0.83
CA VAL A 29 -7.53 5.35 1.14
C VAL A 29 -6.12 5.52 1.71
N PRO A 30 -5.23 6.35 1.16
CA PRO A 30 -3.90 6.58 1.73
C PRO A 30 -3.95 7.14 3.15
N ASP A 31 -2.95 6.81 3.96
CA ASP A 31 -2.90 7.26 5.37
C ASP A 31 -2.94 8.80 5.46
N GLY A 32 -2.19 9.51 4.62
CA GLY A 32 -2.19 10.99 4.57
C GLY A 32 -3.49 11.63 4.06
N ALA A 33 -4.45 10.83 3.58
CA ALA A 33 -5.76 11.32 3.14
C ALA A 33 -6.90 10.94 4.12
N LEU A 34 -6.60 10.17 5.18
CA LEU A 34 -7.62 9.66 6.10
C LEU A 34 -8.29 10.77 6.92
N GLU A 35 -7.53 11.78 7.35
CA GLU A 35 -8.07 12.90 8.13
C GLU A 35 -9.04 13.74 7.30
N GLU A 36 -8.62 14.20 6.11
CA GLU A 36 -9.47 14.96 5.17
C GLU A 36 -10.74 14.17 4.80
N MET A 37 -10.60 12.87 4.56
CA MET A 37 -11.71 11.98 4.25
C MET A 37 -12.68 11.86 5.43
N LEU A 38 -12.15 11.72 6.65
CA LEU A 38 -12.96 11.64 7.85
C LEU A 38 -13.70 12.95 8.13
N GLU A 39 -13.06 14.11 7.97
CA GLU A 39 -13.73 15.42 8.15
C GLU A 39 -14.92 15.60 7.21
N GLN A 40 -14.79 15.17 5.94
CA GLN A 40 -15.90 15.15 4.99
C GLN A 40 -17.02 14.20 5.44
N ALA A 41 -16.67 13.01 5.93
CA ALA A 41 -17.65 12.06 6.46
C ALA A 41 -18.41 12.62 7.67
N LEU A 42 -17.71 13.24 8.62
CA LEU A 42 -18.32 13.85 9.81
C LEU A 42 -19.22 15.03 9.41
N THR A 43 -18.87 15.79 8.38
CA THR A 43 -19.70 16.88 7.83
C THR A 43 -20.97 16.34 7.18
N GLU A 44 -20.88 15.30 6.35
CA GLU A 44 -22.06 14.66 5.75
C GLU A 44 -22.99 14.06 6.82
N ILE A 45 -22.43 13.45 7.87
CA ILE A 45 -23.22 12.95 9.01
C ILE A 45 -24.02 14.08 9.67
N LYS A 46 -23.40 15.24 9.91
CA LYS A 46 -24.08 16.41 10.50
C LYS A 46 -25.22 16.90 9.60
N ILE A 47 -25.00 16.98 8.28
CA ILE A 47 -26.01 17.40 7.30
C ILE A 47 -27.16 16.39 7.20
N HIS A 48 -26.88 15.10 7.22
CA HIS A 48 -27.92 14.07 7.17
C HIS A 48 -28.77 14.05 8.44
N LYS A 49 -28.17 14.28 9.61
CA LYS A 49 -28.90 14.41 10.89
C LYS A 49 -29.85 15.63 10.90
N SER A 50 -29.46 16.76 10.30
CA SER A 50 -30.32 17.95 10.25
C SER A 50 -31.52 17.81 9.30
N LYS A 51 -31.42 16.94 8.28
CA LYS A 51 -32.47 16.74 7.27
C LYS A 51 -33.45 15.60 7.58
N ASN A 52 -33.04 14.59 8.37
CA ASN A 52 -33.88 13.42 8.69
C ASN A 52 -34.12 13.28 10.20
N SER A 53 -35.20 13.87 10.71
CA SER A 53 -35.65 13.70 12.10
C SER A 53 -36.29 12.33 12.38
N LYS A 54 -36.62 11.54 11.35
CA LYS A 54 -37.10 10.17 11.45
C LYS A 54 -35.93 9.21 11.20
N GLY A 55 -35.33 8.74 12.28
CA GLY A 55 -34.05 8.04 12.33
C GLY A 55 -33.89 6.87 11.36
N ASN A 56 -32.93 7.01 10.44
CA ASN A 56 -32.25 5.84 9.92
C ASN A 56 -31.44 5.21 11.06
N LYS A 57 -31.86 4.03 11.51
CA LYS A 57 -31.26 3.26 12.62
C LYS A 57 -29.97 2.51 12.21
N GLY A 58 -29.23 3.03 11.23
CA GLY A 58 -28.04 2.37 10.68
C GLY A 58 -26.77 3.17 10.94
N ASN A 59 -25.63 2.48 11.05
CA ASN A 59 -24.33 3.12 11.16
C ASN A 59 -23.97 3.77 9.81
N PHE A 60 -23.63 5.07 9.82
CA PHE A 60 -23.21 5.78 8.60
C PHE A 60 -22.04 5.09 7.89
N PHE A 61 -21.19 4.39 8.66
CA PHE A 61 -20.07 3.63 8.16
C PHE A 61 -20.49 2.56 7.13
N ASP A 62 -21.69 1.98 7.23
CA ASP A 62 -22.15 0.96 6.30
C ASP A 62 -23.01 1.53 5.15
N THR A 63 -23.03 2.86 4.99
CA THR A 63 -23.84 3.51 3.97
C THR A 63 -23.08 3.73 2.66
N TYR A 64 -23.84 3.84 1.57
CA TYR A 64 -23.29 4.22 0.26
C TYR A 64 -22.70 5.65 0.27
N GLY A 65 -23.16 6.52 1.18
CA GLY A 65 -22.59 7.85 1.40
C GLY A 65 -21.12 7.75 1.82
N PHE A 66 -20.83 7.02 2.91
CA PHE A 66 -19.46 6.82 3.37
C PHE A 66 -18.57 6.09 2.34
N PHE A 67 -19.13 5.10 1.63
CA PHE A 67 -18.44 4.46 0.50
C PHE A 67 -18.02 5.45 -0.59
N ASN A 68 -18.92 6.35 -1.00
CA ASN A 68 -18.61 7.36 -2.02
C ASN A 68 -17.56 8.35 -1.56
N ILE A 69 -17.60 8.74 -0.27
CA ILE A 69 -16.57 9.58 0.32
C ILE A 69 -15.23 8.86 0.21
N CYS A 70 -15.10 7.62 0.70
CA CYS A 70 -13.86 6.84 0.57
C CYS A 70 -13.36 6.80 -0.88
N LYS A 71 -14.25 6.51 -1.83
CA LYS A 71 -13.92 6.40 -3.26
C LYS A 71 -13.34 7.70 -3.86
N ARG A 72 -13.72 8.88 -3.38
CA ARG A 72 -13.13 10.16 -3.82
C ARG A 72 -11.65 10.28 -3.46
N PHE A 73 -11.21 9.56 -2.45
CA PHE A 73 -9.82 9.54 -1.99
C PHE A 73 -9.04 8.32 -2.48
N THR A 74 -9.72 7.28 -2.96
CA THR A 74 -9.05 6.14 -3.60
C THR A 74 -8.31 6.60 -4.86
N GLY A 75 -7.03 6.27 -4.96
CA GLY A 75 -6.18 6.66 -6.11
C GLY A 75 -5.25 7.84 -5.85
N LYS A 76 -5.39 8.57 -4.74
CA LYS A 76 -4.26 9.34 -4.19
C LYS A 76 -3.16 8.31 -3.88
N VAL A 77 -1.91 8.53 -4.29
CA VAL A 77 -0.82 7.56 -4.05
C VAL A 77 -0.13 7.94 -2.75
N ASN A 78 0.03 6.98 -1.85
CA ASN A 78 0.92 7.18 -0.71
C ASN A 78 2.35 7.14 -1.24
N THR A 79 3.03 8.28 -1.26
CA THR A 79 4.34 8.39 -1.90
C THR A 79 5.50 8.08 -0.99
N GLN A 80 5.26 7.89 0.32
CA GLN A 80 6.31 7.62 1.29
C GLN A 80 6.32 6.15 1.71
N PRO A 81 7.51 5.54 1.88
CA PRO A 81 7.64 4.18 2.37
C PRO A 81 7.19 4.11 3.83
N LEU A 82 6.34 3.14 4.15
CA LEU A 82 5.87 2.93 5.53
C LEU A 82 6.80 2.01 6.33
N TYR A 83 7.46 1.09 5.63
CA TYR A 83 8.34 0.10 6.22
C TYR A 83 9.69 0.13 5.51
N SER A 84 10.78 0.07 6.27
CA SER A 84 12.11 -0.21 5.77
C SER A 84 12.42 -1.68 6.01
N VAL A 85 13.05 -2.31 5.03
CA VAL A 85 13.49 -3.70 5.09
C VAL A 85 15.00 -3.70 4.92
N ASN A 86 15.70 -4.21 5.92
CA ASN A 86 17.15 -4.35 5.84
C ASN A 86 17.54 -5.61 5.05
N LEU A 87 18.82 -5.77 4.74
CA LEU A 87 19.30 -6.93 3.99
C LEU A 87 19.21 -8.25 4.76
N ASN A 88 19.02 -8.20 6.08
CA ASN A 88 18.78 -9.40 6.91
C ASN A 88 17.30 -9.82 6.93
N GLY A 89 16.42 -9.05 6.26
CA GLY A 89 14.98 -9.27 6.24
C GLY A 89 14.24 -8.71 7.46
N ASP A 90 14.91 -7.94 8.33
CA ASP A 90 14.24 -7.27 9.44
C ASP A 90 13.44 -6.08 8.91
N ILE A 91 12.27 -5.88 9.53
CA ILE A 91 11.30 -4.87 9.12
C ILE A 91 11.22 -3.81 10.20
N GLU A 92 11.54 -2.58 9.82
CA GLU A 92 11.42 -1.40 10.66
C GLU A 92 10.35 -0.46 10.09
N LEU A 93 9.74 0.35 10.94
CA LEU A 93 8.84 1.41 10.48
C LEU A 93 9.67 2.63 10.11
N THR A 94 9.58 3.06 8.84
CA THR A 94 10.32 4.24 8.35
C THR A 94 9.73 5.54 8.91
N SER A 95 8.42 5.56 9.13
CA SER A 95 7.71 6.68 9.73
C SER A 95 6.68 6.17 10.72
N LEU A 96 6.56 6.85 11.86
CA LEU A 96 5.43 6.65 12.75
C LEU A 96 4.16 7.04 11.98
N ARG A 97 3.20 6.11 11.89
CA ARG A 97 1.87 6.44 11.39
C ARG A 97 1.22 7.39 12.40
N ASP A 98 1.17 8.66 12.04
CA ASP A 98 0.48 9.66 12.86
C ASP A 98 -1.00 9.69 12.49
N PHE A 99 -1.84 9.20 13.40
CA PHE A 99 -3.30 9.30 13.31
C PHE A 99 -3.88 10.28 14.33
N SER A 100 -3.06 11.16 14.92
CA SER A 100 -3.50 12.15 15.92
C SER A 100 -4.63 13.04 15.38
N GLY A 101 -4.55 13.46 14.13
CA GLY A 101 -5.59 14.22 13.43
C GLY A 101 -6.91 13.45 13.33
N VAL A 102 -6.85 12.16 12.98
CA VAL A 102 -8.02 11.26 12.96
C VAL A 102 -8.63 11.14 14.35
N HIS A 103 -7.83 10.87 15.38
CA HIS A 103 -8.30 10.79 16.76
C HIS A 103 -8.93 12.10 17.24
N LYS A 104 -8.32 13.24 16.91
CA LYS A 104 -8.82 14.58 17.25
C LYS A 104 -10.14 14.89 16.54
N ALA A 105 -10.26 14.55 15.27
CA ALA A 105 -11.50 14.72 14.51
C ALA A 105 -12.64 13.89 15.10
N LEU A 106 -12.36 12.64 15.50
CA LEU A 106 -13.33 11.78 16.18
C LEU A 106 -13.66 12.24 17.59
N SER A 107 -12.71 12.78 18.36
CA SER A 107 -12.97 13.29 19.71
C SER A 107 -13.80 14.58 19.69
N ASN A 108 -13.58 15.44 18.69
CA ASN A 108 -14.35 16.66 18.48
C ASN A 108 -15.75 16.37 17.93
N TYR A 109 -16.00 15.16 17.43
CA TYR A 109 -17.31 14.73 17.03
C TYR A 109 -18.16 14.44 18.28
N HIS A 110 -19.11 15.33 18.57
CA HIS A 110 -20.04 15.15 19.68
C HIS A 110 -20.96 13.96 19.39
N VAL A 111 -20.74 12.87 20.13
CA VAL A 111 -21.59 11.68 20.17
C VAL A 111 -22.92 12.13 20.79
N PRO A 112 -24.05 12.23 20.04
CA PRO A 112 -25.34 12.61 20.62
C PRO A 112 -25.69 11.75 21.83
N GLU A 113 -26.37 12.35 22.81
CA GLU A 113 -26.89 11.66 23.98
C GLU A 113 -27.63 10.39 23.55
N GLY A 114 -27.17 9.22 24.04
CA GLY A 114 -27.69 7.90 23.66
C GLY A 114 -26.89 7.12 22.61
N GLU A 115 -25.79 7.67 22.07
CA GLU A 115 -24.84 6.90 21.23
C GLU A 115 -23.70 6.26 22.05
N ASN A 116 -23.51 6.69 23.31
CA ASN A 116 -22.69 5.99 24.32
C ASN A 116 -23.34 4.69 24.85
N SER A 117 -24.63 4.47 24.61
CA SER A 117 -25.35 3.23 24.95
C SER A 117 -25.54 2.30 23.74
N ARG A 118 -24.93 2.64 22.59
CA ARG A 118 -25.03 1.84 21.34
C ARG A 118 -23.88 0.84 21.25
N THR A 119 -24.14 -0.29 20.61
CA THR A 119 -23.10 -1.30 20.36
C THR A 119 -22.06 -0.75 19.37
N LYS A 120 -20.87 -1.37 19.32
CA LYS A 120 -19.78 -0.95 18.40
C LYS A 120 -20.24 -0.87 16.95
N GLU A 121 -21.10 -1.79 16.54
CA GLU A 121 -21.65 -1.88 15.19
C GLU A 121 -22.53 -0.69 14.83
N GLN A 122 -23.11 -0.03 15.83
CA GLN A 122 -24.02 1.11 15.68
C GLN A 122 -23.32 2.46 15.84
N ASN A 123 -22.08 2.47 16.33
CA ASN A 123 -21.29 3.67 16.54
C ASN A 123 -20.29 3.87 15.40
N PHE A 124 -20.40 4.99 14.68
CA PHE A 124 -19.53 5.30 13.55
C PHE A 124 -18.05 5.39 13.96
N SER A 125 -17.75 6.17 15.01
CA SER A 125 -16.37 6.42 15.45
C SER A 125 -15.68 5.14 15.91
N LEU A 126 -16.38 4.30 16.70
CA LEU A 126 -15.82 3.03 17.18
C LEU A 126 -15.54 2.06 16.02
N LYS A 127 -16.49 1.92 15.09
CA LYS A 127 -16.33 1.04 13.92
C LYS A 127 -15.24 1.53 12.96
N PHE A 128 -15.09 2.85 12.83
CA PHE A 128 -14.01 3.46 12.05
C PHE A 128 -12.64 3.13 12.64
N LEU A 129 -12.45 3.35 13.95
CA LEU A 129 -11.19 3.06 14.64
C LEU A 129 -10.86 1.56 14.58
N GLU A 130 -11.84 0.69 14.83
CA GLU A 130 -11.65 -0.76 14.73
C GLU A 130 -11.21 -1.19 13.32
N SER A 131 -11.83 -0.60 12.28
CA SER A 131 -11.46 -0.87 10.89
C SER A 131 -10.05 -0.36 10.56
N LEU A 132 -9.66 0.78 11.13
CA LEU A 132 -8.32 1.36 10.95
C LEU A 132 -7.25 0.51 11.64
N ASP A 133 -7.47 0.12 12.90
CA ASP A 133 -6.56 -0.74 13.66
C ASP A 133 -6.38 -2.10 12.97
N TRP A 134 -7.48 -2.69 12.51
CA TRP A 134 -7.45 -3.94 11.75
C TRP A 134 -6.62 -3.79 10.47
N ARG A 135 -6.82 -2.69 9.71
CA ARG A 135 -6.06 -2.40 8.49
C ARG A 135 -4.57 -2.31 8.80
N VAL A 136 -4.18 -1.51 9.79
CA VAL A 136 -2.77 -1.30 10.16
C VAL A 136 -2.12 -2.64 10.51
N LYS A 137 -2.78 -3.43 11.37
CA LYS A 137 -2.33 -4.76 11.76
C LYS A 137 -2.14 -5.68 10.55
N LYS A 138 -3.16 -5.79 9.68
CA LYS A 138 -3.10 -6.67 8.51
C LYS A 138 -2.08 -6.23 7.46
N GLN A 139 -1.85 -4.93 7.29
CA GLN A 139 -0.79 -4.44 6.43
C GLN A 139 0.60 -4.81 6.97
N LYS A 140 0.82 -4.70 8.29
CA LYS A 140 2.06 -5.16 8.93
C LYS A 140 2.27 -6.67 8.76
N ASP A 141 1.23 -7.46 9.05
CA ASP A 141 1.28 -8.92 8.89
C ASP A 141 1.60 -9.31 7.42
N MET A 142 0.99 -8.61 6.46
CA MET A 142 1.23 -8.81 5.04
C MET A 142 2.68 -8.52 4.65
N VAL A 143 3.21 -7.36 5.03
CA VAL A 143 4.62 -7.01 4.76
C VAL A 143 5.53 -8.07 5.37
N THR A 144 5.29 -8.45 6.62
CA THR A 144 6.05 -9.50 7.31
C THR A 144 6.07 -10.81 6.52
N LYS A 145 4.90 -11.29 6.09
CA LYS A 145 4.80 -12.55 5.33
C LYS A 145 5.45 -12.47 3.96
N VAL A 146 5.36 -11.33 3.27
CA VAL A 146 6.00 -11.14 1.97
C VAL A 146 7.53 -11.17 2.13
N ILE A 147 8.07 -10.44 3.11
CA ILE A 147 9.52 -10.40 3.34
C ILE A 147 10.05 -11.76 3.82
N GLU A 148 9.35 -12.45 4.74
CA GLU A 148 9.70 -13.82 5.16
C GLU A 148 9.83 -14.77 3.96
N LYS A 149 8.87 -14.73 3.03
CA LYS A 149 8.86 -15.58 1.85
C LYS A 149 9.92 -15.19 0.81
N GLN A 150 10.30 -13.92 0.75
CA GLN A 150 11.34 -13.43 -0.16
C GLN A 150 12.73 -13.33 0.48
N ARG A 151 12.89 -13.82 1.72
CA ARG A 151 14.08 -13.64 2.54
C ARG A 151 15.38 -14.02 1.84
N LEU A 152 15.44 -15.23 1.26
CA LEU A 152 16.63 -15.72 0.56
C LEU A 152 17.06 -14.81 -0.59
N ALA A 153 16.08 -14.26 -1.31
CA ALA A 153 16.29 -13.43 -2.47
C ALA A 153 16.71 -11.99 -2.07
N ILE A 154 16.17 -11.49 -0.95
CA ILE A 154 16.57 -10.22 -0.33
C ILE A 154 18.00 -10.31 0.21
N GLU A 155 18.29 -11.31 1.03
CA GLU A 155 19.60 -11.52 1.69
C GLU A 155 20.72 -11.70 0.66
N SER A 156 20.50 -12.53 -0.36
CA SER A 156 21.53 -12.76 -1.38
C SER A 156 21.51 -11.75 -2.54
N GLN A 157 20.57 -10.80 -2.53
CA GLN A 157 20.32 -9.86 -3.63
C GLN A 157 20.24 -10.55 -5.01
N ASP A 158 19.71 -11.77 -5.06
CA ASP A 158 19.66 -12.59 -6.27
C ASP A 158 18.20 -12.80 -6.69
N PRO A 159 17.77 -12.19 -7.82
CA PRO A 159 16.41 -12.35 -8.31
C PRO A 159 16.00 -13.77 -8.66
N ASN A 160 16.97 -14.64 -8.97
CA ASN A 160 16.67 -16.02 -9.30
C ASN A 160 16.22 -16.84 -8.09
N LYS A 161 16.40 -16.30 -6.87
CA LYS A 161 15.93 -16.91 -5.63
C LYS A 161 14.57 -16.40 -5.16
N LEU A 162 13.87 -15.60 -5.97
CA LEU A 162 12.49 -15.22 -5.71
C LEU A 162 11.64 -16.47 -5.53
N THR A 163 10.75 -16.40 -4.54
CA THR A 163 9.67 -17.36 -4.43
C THR A 163 8.42 -16.77 -5.07
N ASP A 164 7.65 -17.57 -5.81
CA ASP A 164 6.36 -17.11 -6.34
C ASP A 164 5.37 -16.89 -5.18
N ILE A 165 4.75 -15.71 -5.15
CA ILE A 165 3.78 -15.33 -4.12
C ILE A 165 2.55 -14.74 -4.82
N THR A 166 1.40 -15.37 -4.64
CA THR A 166 0.14 -14.86 -5.17
C THR A 166 -0.70 -14.21 -4.07
N TYR A 167 -1.59 -13.27 -4.44
CA TYR A 167 -2.58 -12.72 -3.50
C TYR A 167 -3.51 -13.80 -2.92
N ALA A 168 -3.77 -14.88 -3.65
CA ALA A 168 -4.50 -16.03 -3.14
C ALA A 168 -3.72 -16.73 -2.01
N SER A 169 -2.42 -16.94 -2.19
CA SER A 169 -1.56 -17.54 -1.15
C SER A 169 -1.45 -16.64 0.09
N LEU A 170 -1.24 -15.33 -0.09
CA LEU A 170 -1.19 -14.37 1.01
C LEU A 170 -2.55 -14.22 1.70
N GLY A 171 -3.64 -14.27 0.95
CA GLY A 171 -4.99 -14.26 1.51
C GLY A 171 -5.20 -15.41 2.50
N LYS A 172 -4.76 -16.62 2.13
CA LYS A 172 -4.80 -17.79 3.04
C LYS A 172 -3.97 -17.55 4.30
N ASP A 173 -2.73 -17.08 4.17
CA ASP A 173 -1.85 -16.83 5.33
C ASP A 173 -2.41 -15.74 6.27
N LEU A 174 -3.08 -14.74 5.72
CA LEU A 174 -3.64 -13.62 6.47
C LEU A 174 -5.07 -13.86 6.97
N GLY A 175 -5.71 -14.97 6.55
CA GLY A 175 -7.12 -15.26 6.83
C GLY A 175 -8.09 -14.29 6.16
N VAL A 176 -7.78 -13.81 4.94
CA VAL A 176 -8.62 -12.89 4.16
C VAL A 176 -8.80 -13.37 2.71
N HIS A 177 -9.83 -12.88 2.03
CA HIS A 177 -10.01 -13.17 0.61
C HIS A 177 -8.89 -12.53 -0.25
N GLU A 178 -8.56 -13.14 -1.40
CA GLU A 178 -7.49 -12.66 -2.30
C GLU A 178 -7.66 -11.18 -2.71
N THR A 179 -8.90 -10.75 -2.93
CA THR A 179 -9.22 -9.36 -3.29
C THR A 179 -8.95 -8.40 -2.15
N THR A 180 -9.12 -8.85 -0.90
CA THR A 180 -8.80 -8.05 0.30
C THR A 180 -7.29 -7.98 0.49
N ALA A 181 -6.57 -9.07 0.25
CA ALA A 181 -5.11 -9.08 0.23
C ALA A 181 -4.57 -8.09 -0.81
N ASN A 182 -5.09 -8.11 -2.04
CA ASN A 182 -4.71 -7.15 -3.08
C ASN A 182 -4.94 -5.69 -2.63
N ARG A 183 -6.12 -5.38 -2.05
CA ARG A 183 -6.41 -4.05 -1.52
C ARG A 183 -5.48 -3.61 -0.40
N LEU A 184 -5.11 -4.52 0.51
CA LEU A 184 -4.17 -4.24 1.59
C LEU A 184 -2.78 -3.89 1.05
N ALA A 185 -2.33 -4.57 -0.02
CA ALA A 185 -1.06 -4.31 -0.67
C ALA A 185 -1.06 -3.02 -1.51
N LYS A 186 -2.23 -2.61 -2.01
CA LYS A 186 -2.38 -1.46 -2.90
C LYS A 186 -1.96 -0.18 -2.18
N GLY A 187 -0.98 0.52 -2.74
CA GLY A 187 -0.44 1.76 -2.17
C GLY A 187 0.50 1.57 -0.98
N LEU A 188 0.83 0.33 -0.60
CA LEU A 188 1.94 0.08 0.33
C LEU A 188 3.26 0.18 -0.42
N VAL A 189 4.11 1.09 0.05
CA VAL A 189 5.50 1.26 -0.41
C VAL A 189 6.41 0.82 0.73
N ILE A 190 7.42 0.03 0.39
CA ILE A 190 8.51 -0.36 1.28
C ILE A 190 9.82 0.26 0.79
N ASN A 191 10.73 0.53 1.70
CA ASN A 191 12.10 0.91 1.40
C ASN A 191 12.98 -0.32 1.57
N LEU A 192 13.57 -0.83 0.49
CA LEU A 192 14.56 -1.89 0.52
C LEU A 192 15.92 -1.30 0.17
N ASN A 193 16.81 -1.15 1.16
CA ASN A 193 18.17 -0.65 0.97
C ASN A 193 18.25 0.65 0.13
N ASP A 194 17.56 1.70 0.60
CA ASP A 194 17.43 3.02 -0.02
C ASP A 194 16.65 3.06 -1.35
N ILE A 195 15.92 1.99 -1.68
CA ILE A 195 15.07 1.90 -2.85
C ILE A 195 13.61 1.78 -2.42
N GLU A 196 12.84 2.83 -2.68
CA GLU A 196 11.39 2.82 -2.48
C GLU A 196 10.68 2.02 -3.57
N MET A 197 9.79 1.13 -3.16
CA MET A 197 9.05 0.29 -4.10
C MET A 197 7.69 -0.18 -3.59
N PRO A 198 6.72 -0.36 -4.48
CA PRO A 198 5.44 -0.97 -4.12
C PRO A 198 5.64 -2.39 -3.59
N LEU A 199 4.94 -2.75 -2.50
CA LEU A 199 4.94 -4.12 -1.98
C LEU A 199 4.45 -5.12 -3.05
N SER A 200 3.56 -4.69 -3.94
CA SER A 200 3.06 -5.49 -5.06
C SER A 200 4.16 -6.01 -5.99
N ASP A 201 5.32 -5.35 -6.05
CA ASP A 201 6.45 -5.81 -6.88
C ASP A 201 7.07 -7.12 -6.34
N PHE A 202 6.75 -7.53 -5.10
CA PHE A 202 7.16 -8.82 -4.51
C PHE A 202 6.07 -9.90 -4.56
N ILE A 203 4.87 -9.54 -5.02
CA ILE A 203 3.69 -10.42 -5.05
C ILE A 203 3.40 -10.75 -6.52
N ILE A 204 4.04 -11.80 -7.01
CA ILE A 204 3.99 -12.17 -8.43
C ILE A 204 3.78 -13.67 -8.56
N SER A 205 2.93 -14.04 -9.53
CA SER A 205 2.67 -15.43 -9.91
C SER A 205 3.74 -16.06 -10.81
N GLU A 206 4.72 -15.26 -11.28
CA GLU A 206 5.73 -15.65 -12.27
C GLU A 206 6.98 -14.72 -12.15
N GLY A 207 7.93 -15.02 -11.26
CA GLY A 207 9.37 -14.67 -11.32
C GLY A 207 9.87 -13.23 -11.63
N SER A 208 9.02 -12.21 -11.79
CA SER A 208 9.40 -10.93 -12.42
C SER A 208 9.72 -9.77 -11.47
N GLY A 209 9.70 -10.00 -10.16
CA GLY A 209 9.66 -8.94 -9.14
C GLY A 209 11.02 -8.42 -8.75
N LEU A 210 11.89 -9.32 -8.30
CA LEU A 210 13.30 -8.98 -8.14
C LEU A 210 13.98 -8.70 -9.47
N VAL A 211 13.52 -9.27 -10.59
CA VAL A 211 14.01 -8.87 -11.92
C VAL A 211 13.73 -7.39 -12.16
N GLN A 212 12.56 -6.89 -11.78
CA GLN A 212 12.29 -5.46 -11.81
C GLN A 212 13.15 -4.66 -10.82
N LEU A 213 13.46 -5.19 -9.64
CA LEU A 213 14.40 -4.57 -8.68
C LEU A 213 15.81 -4.46 -9.23
N GLN A 214 16.38 -5.57 -9.70
CA GLN A 214 17.71 -5.64 -10.26
C GLN A 214 17.81 -4.75 -11.50
N LEU A 215 16.77 -4.73 -12.33
CA LEU A 215 16.63 -3.82 -13.45
C LEU A 215 16.62 -2.35 -13.02
N LYS A 216 15.85 -2.00 -11.99
CA LYS A 216 15.80 -0.64 -11.46
C LYS A 216 17.16 -0.21 -10.86
N LYS A 217 17.79 -1.08 -10.05
CA LYS A 217 19.12 -0.85 -9.45
C LYS A 217 20.18 -0.65 -10.54
N TYR A 218 20.20 -1.52 -11.54
CA TYR A 218 21.11 -1.40 -12.68
C TYR A 218 20.95 -0.08 -13.44
N ILE A 219 19.70 0.36 -13.68
CA ILE A 219 19.44 1.65 -14.33
C ILE A 219 19.98 2.82 -13.49
N LEU A 220 19.81 2.78 -12.17
CA LEU A 220 20.31 3.81 -11.25
C LEU A 220 21.85 3.80 -11.15
N GLU A 221 22.47 2.63 -11.07
CA GLU A 221 23.93 2.48 -11.07
C GLU A 221 24.53 3.00 -12.38
N LYS A 222 23.95 2.66 -13.53
CA LYS A 222 24.41 3.18 -14.83
C LYS A 222 24.25 4.70 -14.94
N ALA A 223 23.22 5.27 -14.32
CA ALA A 223 23.07 6.73 -14.25
C ALA A 223 24.19 7.37 -13.40
N ARG A 224 24.54 6.75 -12.27
CA ARG A 224 25.64 7.20 -11.40
C ARG A 224 27.01 7.05 -12.06
N GLU A 225 27.31 5.90 -12.67
CA GLU A 225 28.57 5.63 -13.39
C GLU A 225 28.85 6.66 -14.50
N LEU A 226 27.79 7.12 -15.17
CA LEU A 226 27.89 8.08 -16.26
C LEU A 226 27.82 9.54 -15.78
N GLU A 227 27.79 9.78 -14.46
CA GLU A 227 27.59 11.10 -13.83
C GLU A 227 26.34 11.82 -14.36
N VAL A 228 25.33 11.04 -14.70
CA VAL A 228 24.09 11.52 -15.28
C VAL A 228 23.06 11.72 -14.15
N TYR A 229 22.85 12.98 -13.78
CA TYR A 229 21.90 13.38 -12.73
C TYR A 229 20.42 13.30 -13.15
N SER A 230 20.12 12.90 -14.39
CA SER A 230 18.76 12.70 -14.89
C SER A 230 18.69 11.53 -15.86
N LEU A 231 17.76 10.59 -15.62
CA LEU A 231 17.52 9.44 -16.51
C LEU A 231 17.18 9.83 -17.95
N ASP A 232 16.82 11.09 -18.25
CA ASP A 232 16.62 11.57 -19.63
C ASP A 232 17.93 11.79 -20.38
N LYS A 233 19.01 12.06 -19.65
CA LYS A 233 20.35 12.33 -20.21
C LYS A 233 21.19 11.07 -20.37
N LEU A 234 20.63 9.89 -20.08
CA LEU A 234 21.39 8.64 -20.19
C LEU A 234 21.77 8.42 -21.67
N PRO A 235 23.07 8.45 -22.02
CA PRO A 235 23.52 8.45 -23.42
C PRO A 235 23.36 7.09 -24.11
N LEU A 236 23.13 6.02 -23.34
CA LEU A 236 22.96 4.67 -23.85
C LEU A 236 21.50 4.40 -24.25
N SER A 237 21.32 3.75 -25.40
CA SER A 237 20.00 3.33 -25.86
C SER A 237 19.45 2.19 -24.99
N ASP A 238 18.13 2.17 -24.79
CA ASP A 238 17.46 1.09 -24.03
C ASP A 238 17.82 -0.29 -24.57
N GLN A 239 18.02 -0.43 -25.89
CA GLN A 239 18.38 -1.69 -26.51
C GLN A 239 19.78 -2.16 -26.11
N ARG A 240 20.75 -1.25 -25.98
CA ARG A 240 22.11 -1.58 -25.53
C ARG A 240 22.12 -1.93 -24.05
N LEU A 241 21.41 -1.14 -23.23
CA LEU A 241 21.28 -1.40 -21.79
C LEU A 241 20.58 -2.72 -21.50
N THR A 242 19.55 -3.08 -22.27
CA THR A 242 18.85 -4.38 -22.13
C THR A 242 19.80 -5.54 -22.41
N LYS A 243 20.63 -5.44 -23.46
CA LYS A 243 21.61 -6.49 -23.79
C LYS A 243 22.67 -6.66 -22.71
N GLU A 244 23.21 -5.54 -22.21
CA GLU A 244 24.21 -5.54 -21.14
C GLU A 244 23.63 -6.11 -19.84
N TYR A 245 22.43 -5.68 -19.45
CA TYR A 245 21.70 -6.23 -18.30
C TYR A 245 21.50 -7.75 -18.41
N ASN A 246 20.99 -8.22 -19.55
CA ASN A 246 20.76 -9.65 -19.78
C ASN A 246 22.06 -10.46 -19.73
N ALA A 247 23.18 -9.91 -20.23
CA ALA A 247 24.47 -10.56 -20.19
C ALA A 247 25.06 -10.64 -18.77
N ILE A 248 24.92 -9.58 -17.97
CA ILE A 248 25.45 -9.54 -16.59
C ILE A 248 24.65 -10.44 -15.67
N TYR A 249 23.33 -10.43 -15.80
CA TYR A 249 22.44 -11.08 -14.83
C TYR A 249 21.84 -12.41 -15.31
N GLY A 250 22.21 -12.86 -16.51
CA GLY A 250 21.70 -14.11 -17.08
C GLY A 250 20.19 -14.11 -17.35
N THR A 251 19.58 -12.93 -17.43
CA THR A 251 18.14 -12.78 -17.66
C THR A 251 17.80 -12.68 -19.15
N ASN A 252 16.52 -12.81 -19.49
CA ASN A 252 16.02 -12.57 -20.84
C ASN A 252 14.86 -11.56 -20.86
N ILE A 253 15.12 -10.35 -20.37
CA ILE A 253 14.09 -9.31 -20.38
C ILE A 253 13.96 -8.69 -21.79
N ALA A 254 12.73 -8.39 -22.18
CA ALA A 254 12.45 -7.67 -23.41
C ALA A 254 12.79 -6.18 -23.25
N ARG A 255 13.23 -5.54 -24.35
CA ARG A 255 13.50 -4.08 -24.40
C ARG A 255 12.33 -3.26 -23.86
N ARG A 256 11.09 -3.64 -24.21
CA ARG A 256 9.88 -2.93 -23.76
C ARG A 256 9.73 -2.94 -22.23
N THR A 257 10.15 -4.03 -21.57
CA THR A 257 10.17 -4.14 -20.10
C THR A 257 11.21 -3.20 -19.51
N PHE A 258 12.41 -3.13 -20.11
CA PHE A 258 13.45 -2.17 -19.73
C PHE A 258 12.96 -0.73 -19.84
N THR A 259 12.39 -0.36 -21.00
CA THR A 259 11.84 0.98 -21.23
C THR A 259 10.75 1.32 -20.22
N LYS A 260 9.84 0.39 -19.92
CA LYS A 260 8.77 0.60 -18.93
C LYS A 260 9.34 0.81 -17.52
N ALA A 261 10.35 0.03 -17.11
CA ALA A 261 11.02 0.20 -15.83
C ALA A 261 11.72 1.58 -15.73
N ARG A 262 12.43 2.00 -16.79
CA ARG A 262 13.07 3.32 -16.86
C ARG A 262 12.05 4.47 -16.78
N ILE A 263 10.91 4.35 -17.45
CA ILE A 263 9.83 5.36 -17.38
C ILE A 263 9.21 5.39 -15.98
N ASN A 264 8.92 4.23 -15.39
CA ASN A 264 8.34 4.16 -14.05
C ASN A 264 9.27 4.76 -12.98
N LEU A 265 10.59 4.58 -13.14
CA LEU A 265 11.58 5.23 -12.29
C LEU A 265 11.54 6.75 -12.44
N LYS A 266 11.47 7.28 -13.68
CA LYS A 266 11.34 8.73 -13.93
C LYS A 266 10.11 9.34 -13.26
N SER A 267 8.99 8.63 -13.28
CA SER A 267 7.73 9.11 -12.69
C SER A 267 7.68 8.98 -11.16
N SER A 268 8.61 8.25 -10.54
CA SER A 268 8.66 8.06 -9.09
C SER A 268 9.44 9.20 -8.44
N ASN A 269 8.87 9.86 -7.43
CA ASN A 269 9.52 10.95 -6.69
C ASN A 269 10.80 10.53 -5.93
N SER A 270 11.08 9.22 -5.82
CA SER A 270 12.27 8.63 -5.21
C SER A 270 13.60 9.09 -5.82
N LEU A 271 13.59 9.63 -7.05
CA LEU A 271 14.77 10.23 -7.69
C LEU A 271 15.21 11.57 -7.07
N ARG A 272 14.34 12.28 -6.34
CA ARG A 272 14.71 13.59 -5.74
C ARG A 272 15.63 13.46 -4.52
N ILE A 273 15.68 12.29 -3.88
CA ILE A 273 16.40 12.09 -2.61
C ILE A 273 17.76 11.39 -2.85
N GLY A 274 17.84 10.44 -3.80
CA GLY A 274 19.05 9.62 -4.02
C GLY A 274 20.05 10.12 -5.07
N ILE A 275 19.77 11.24 -5.75
CA ILE A 275 20.65 11.92 -6.71
C ILE A 275 20.87 13.35 -6.22
N GLN A 276 21.39 13.52 -5.01
CA GLN A 276 21.88 14.83 -4.59
C GLN A 276 23.23 15.07 -5.27
N LYS A 277 23.37 16.23 -5.93
CA LYS A 277 24.65 16.78 -6.38
C LYS A 277 25.63 16.72 -5.18
N PRO A 278 26.89 16.31 -5.33
CA PRO A 278 27.87 16.59 -4.27
C PRO A 278 27.75 18.07 -3.95
N ARG A 279 27.54 18.41 -2.67
CA ARG A 279 27.55 19.82 -2.26
C ARG A 279 28.91 20.35 -2.68
N ASP A 280 28.88 21.34 -3.57
CA ASP A 280 30.04 22.16 -3.85
C ASP A 280 30.51 22.66 -2.47
N ILE A 281 31.70 22.20 -2.05
CA ILE A 281 32.38 22.75 -0.87
C ILE A 281 32.73 24.16 -1.30
N GLU A 282 31.84 25.12 -1.04
CA GLU A 282 32.16 26.53 -1.11
C GLU A 282 33.24 26.81 -0.06
N ASP A 283 34.43 27.07 -0.59
CA ASP A 283 35.54 27.85 -0.04
C ASP A 283 35.43 28.20 1.45
N ILE A 284 36.16 27.42 2.26
CA ILE A 284 36.69 27.93 3.51
C ILE A 284 37.91 28.79 3.14
N GLU A 285 37.70 30.10 3.03
CA GLU A 285 38.71 31.11 3.35
C GLU A 285 38.49 31.64 4.76
#